data_AF-A0A1Z9U1L8-F1
#
_entry.id   AF-A0A1Z9U1L8-F1
#
_cell.length_a   1.000
_cell.length_b   1.000
_cell.length_c   1.000
_cell.angle_alpha   90.00
_cell.angle_beta   90.00
_cell.angle_gamma   90.00
#
_symmetry.space_group_name_H-M   'P 1'
#
loop_
_entity.id
_entity.type
_entity.pdbx_description
1 polymer ?
#
loop_
_entity_poly.entity_id
_entity_poly.type
_entity_poly.pdbx_seq_one_letter_code
_entity_poly.pdbx_strand_id
1 'polypeptide(L)' 'MMNKIVTIIGLSFALFFLVGLATTLTKSMMIGFFDVLPVYILMGIAIAMMIYEAFFDKS' A
#
# COMPACT_ATOMS: atom_id res chain seq x y z
N MET A 1 13.14 -15.09 -12.77
CA MET A 1 12.82 -13.72 -13.20
C MET A 1 11.31 -13.63 -13.41
N MET A 2 10.60 -12.95 -12.52
CA MET A 2 9.16 -12.72 -12.70
C MET A 2 8.95 -11.86 -13.96
N ASN A 3 7.95 -12.20 -14.78
CA ASN A 3 7.63 -11.36 -15.93
C ASN A 3 7.22 -9.96 -15.42
N LYS A 4 7.87 -8.90 -15.94
CA LYS A 4 7.58 -7.51 -15.56
C LYS A 4 6.10 -7.17 -15.69
N ILE A 5 5.41 -7.75 -16.66
CA ILE A 5 3.96 -7.59 -16.85
C ILE A 5 3.18 -8.16 -15.65
N VAL A 6 3.56 -9.34 -15.18
CA VAL A 6 2.94 -9.98 -14.00
C VAL A 6 3.19 -9.17 -12.74
N THR A 7 4.40 -8.63 -12.57
CA THR A 7 4.74 -7.74 -11.45
C THR A 7 3.91 -6.46 -11.46
N ILE A 8 3.76 -5.80 -12.61
CA ILE A 8 2.97 -4.57 -12.73
C ILE A 8 1.48 -4.82 -12.44
N ILE A 9 0.94 -5.93 -12.93
CA ILE A 9 -0.46 -6.31 -12.67
C ILE A 9 -0.66 -6.65 -11.20
N GLY A 10 0.23 -7.46 -10.60
CA GLY A 10 0.14 -7.80 -9.17
C GLY A 10 0.27 -6.57 -8.27
N LEU A 11 1.21 -5.69 -8.59
CA LEU A 11 1.43 -4.44 -7.85
C LEU A 11 0.22 -3.52 -7.94
N SER A 12 -0.41 -3.37 -9.11
CA SER A 12 -1.59 -2.51 -9.24
C SER A 12 -2.77 -3.00 -8.39
N PHE A 13 -3.04 -4.31 -8.37
CA PHE A 13 -4.05 -4.89 -7.47
C PHE A 13 -3.71 -4.67 -5.99
N ALA A 14 -2.45 -4.86 -5.59
CA ALA A 14 -2.01 -4.65 -4.22
C ALA A 14 -2.14 -3.19 -3.78
N LEU A 15 -1.79 -2.24 -4.67
CA LEU A 15 -1.97 -0.80 -4.43
C LEU A 15 -3.45 -0.44 -4.25
N PHE A 16 -4.33 -0.92 -5.13
CA PHE A 16 -5.77 -0.71 -5.00
C PHE A 16 -6.32 -1.24 -3.67
N PHE A 17 -5.88 -2.44 -3.27
CA PHE A 17 -6.28 -3.04 -2.01
C PHE A 17 -5.81 -2.22 -0.79
N LEU A 18 -4.53 -1.85 -0.72
CA LEU A 18 -3.97 -1.08 0.39
C LEU A 18 -4.60 0.32 0.49
N VAL A 19 -4.80 1.01 -0.63
CA VAL A 19 -5.48 2.31 -0.62
C VAL A 19 -6.95 2.15 -0.17
N GLY A 20 -7.64 1.09 -0.61
CA GLY A 20 -9.00 0.76 -0.15
C GLY A 20 -9.08 0.47 1.35
N LEU A 21 -8.12 -0.26 1.91
CA LEU A 21 -8.01 -0.49 3.35
C LEU A 21 -7.77 0.82 4.11
N ALA A 22 -6.84 1.65 3.65
CA ALA A 22 -6.55 2.93 4.30
C ALA A 22 -7.80 3.83 4.35
N THR A 23 -8.56 3.91 3.25
CA THR A 23 -9.76 4.77 3.17
C THR A 23 -10.93 4.26 4.02
N THR A 24 -11.12 2.95 4.14
CA THR A 24 -12.17 2.36 4.99
C THR A 24 -11.86 2.54 6.48
N LEU A 25 -10.59 2.43 6.88
CA LEU A 25 -10.16 2.73 8.26
C LEU A 25 -10.43 4.20 8.62
N THR A 26 -10.15 5.14 7.72
CA THR A 26 -10.47 6.58 7.91
C THR A 26 -11.96 6.87 8.09
N LYS A 27 -12.83 6.05 7.49
CA LYS A 27 -14.30 6.23 7.58
C LYS A 27 -14.93 5.47 8.76
N SER A 28 -14.12 4.80 9.57
CA SER A 28 -14.57 4.15 10.80
C SER A 28 -15.11 5.20 11.79
N MET A 29 -16.30 4.94 12.33
CA MET A 29 -16.99 5.80 13.31
C MET A 29 -16.19 5.99 14.62
N MET A 30 -15.15 5.18 14.84
CA MET A 30 -14.32 5.17 16.04
C MET A 30 -13.01 5.97 15.88
N ILE A 31 -12.66 6.43 14.66
CA ILE A 31 -11.34 7.01 14.35
C ILE A 31 -11.45 8.52 14.11
N GLY A 32 -10.78 9.32 14.96
CA GLY A 32 -10.65 10.77 14.79
C GLY A 32 -9.56 11.17 13.79
N PHE A 33 -9.47 12.47 13.48
CA PHE A 33 -8.49 12.99 12.50
C PHE A 33 -7.02 12.75 12.91
N PHE A 34 -6.71 12.71 14.21
CA PHE A 34 -5.34 12.40 14.64
C PHE A 34 -5.06 10.89 14.68
N ASP A 35 -6.10 10.08 14.83
CA ASP A 35 -6.01 8.62 14.92
C ASP A 35 -5.77 7.97 13.55
N VAL A 36 -6.02 8.70 12.45
CA VAL A 36 -5.75 8.24 11.08
C VAL A 36 -4.31 8.50 10.62
N LEU A 37 -3.58 9.44 11.23
CA LEU A 37 -2.19 9.75 10.82
C LEU A 37 -1.28 8.51 10.86
N PRO A 38 -1.27 7.70 11.94
CA PRO A 38 -0.45 6.49 12.00
C PRO A 38 -0.79 5.51 10.87
N VAL A 39 -2.08 5.39 10.51
CA VAL A 39 -2.53 4.53 9.43
C VAL A 39 -1.95 5.00 8.10
N TYR A 40 -2.03 6.28 7.78
CA TYR A 40 -1.47 6.79 6.53
C TYR A 40 0.06 6.65 6.46
N ILE A 41 0.77 6.84 7.57
CA ILE A 41 2.22 6.66 7.63
C ILE A 41 2.59 5.20 7.38
N LEU A 42 1.96 4.26 8.09
CA LEU A 42 2.24 2.83 7.95
C LEU A 42 1.88 2.33 6.54
N MET A 43 0.74 2.75 6.01
CA MET A 43 0.30 2.35 4.67
C MET A 43 1.19 2.96 3.58
N GLY A 44 1.63 4.20 3.74
CA GLY A 44 2.58 4.84 2.83
C GLY A 44 3.94 4.13 2.82
N ILE A 45 4.47 3.76 3.99
CA ILE A 45 5.72 3.00 4.10
C ILE A 45 5.58 1.61 3.49
N ALA A 46 4.48 0.91 3.75
CA ALA A 46 4.23 -0.42 3.18
C ALA A 46 4.18 -0.40 1.65
N ILE A 47 3.51 0.61 1.08
CA ILE A 47 3.47 0.83 -0.37
C ILE A 47 4.88 1.14 -0.91
N ALA A 48 5.65 2.00 -0.24
CA ALA A 48 7.00 2.34 -0.65
C ALA A 48 7.94 1.12 -0.64
N MET A 49 7.88 0.28 0.40
CA MET A 49 8.65 -0.96 0.49
C MET A 49 8.25 -1.96 -0.60
N MET A 50 6.95 -2.11 -0.87
CA MET A 50 6.47 -3.00 -1.94
C MET A 50 6.95 -2.55 -3.33
N ILE A 51 6.94 -1.25 -3.61
CA ILE A 51 7.48 -0.68 -4.86
C ILE A 51 9.00 -0.86 -4.91
N TYR A 52 9.69 -0.65 -3.79
CA TYR A 52 11.13 -0.87 -3.68
C TYR A 52 11.49 -2.33 -4.00
N GLU A 53 10.83 -3.29 -3.38
CA GLU A 53 11.04 -4.72 -3.64
C GLU A 53 10.67 -5.11 -5.07
N ALA A 54 9.59 -4.56 -5.63
CA ALA A 54 9.14 -4.91 -6.98
C ALA A 54 10.04 -4.39 -8.11
N PHE A 55 10.77 -3.28 -7.89
CA PHE A 55 11.53 -2.61 -8.96
C PHE A 55 13.03 -2.39 -8.66
N PHE A 56 13.40 -2.24 -7.40
CA PHE A 56 14.74 -1.82 -6.97
C PHE A 56 15.51 -2.91 -6.24
N ASP A 57 14.84 -3.81 -5.51
CA ASP A 57 15.47 -5.04 -5.02
C ASP A 57 15.63 -6.01 -6.19
N LYS A 58 16.89 -6.21 -6.58
CA LYS A 58 17.29 -7.01 -7.74
C LYS A 58 18.13 -8.19 -7.27
N SER A 59 17.55 -8.97 -6.37
CA SER A 59 18.05 -10.28 -5.97
C SER A 59 17.54 -11.37 -6.93
#